data_AF-K1SNL5-F1
#
_entry.id   AF-K1SNL5-F1
#
_cell.length_a   1.000
_cell.length_b   1.000
_cell.length_c   1.000
_cell.angle_alpha   90.00
_cell.angle_beta   90.00
_cell.angle_gamma   90.00
#
_symmetry.space_group_name_H-M   'P 1'
#
loop_
_entity.id
_entity.type
_entity.pdbx_description
1 polymer ?
#
loop_
_entity_poly.entity_id
_entity_poly.type
_entity_poly.pdbx_seq_one_letter_code
_entity_poly.pdbx_strand_id
1 'polypeptide(L)' 'MNSTLTLTQEWDKTFPQNAAVDHCKVTFHNRFGIELAADLYKPKNA' A
#
# COMPACT_ATOMS: atom_id res chain seq x y z
N MET A 1 -21.12 8.17 6.23
CA MET A 1 -20.81 6.86 5.63
C MET A 1 -19.30 6.81 5.51
N ASN A 2 -18.62 5.91 6.22
CA ASN A 2 -17.18 5.75 6.08
C ASN A 2 -16.94 4.96 4.79
N SER A 3 -16.44 5.64 3.76
CA SER A 3 -16.15 5.04 2.46
C SER A 3 -14.89 4.20 2.58
N THR A 4 -15.03 2.90 2.86
CA THR A 4 -13.88 1.98 2.89
C THR A 4 -13.29 1.86 1.49
N LEU A 5 -11.99 2.14 1.36
CA LEU A 5 -11.27 1.93 0.09
C LEU A 5 -11.12 0.43 -0.18
N THR A 6 -11.66 -0.05 -1.31
CA THR A 6 -11.44 -1.42 -1.78
C THR A 6 -10.09 -1.51 -2.47
N LEU A 7 -9.13 -2.17 -1.83
CA LEU A 7 -7.78 -2.36 -2.36
C LEU A 7 -7.63 -3.77 -2.95
N THR A 8 -7.16 -3.85 -4.20
CA THR A 8 -6.81 -5.13 -4.82
C THR A 8 -5.73 -5.85 -3.99
N GLN A 9 -5.83 -7.17 -3.87
CA GLN A 9 -4.79 -7.98 -3.22
C GLN A 9 -3.80 -8.58 -4.23
N GLU A 10 -4.11 -8.48 -5.52
CA GLU A 10 -3.26 -8.98 -6.58
C GLU A 10 -2.08 -8.04 -6.85
N TRP A 11 -0.99 -8.61 -7.32
CA TRP A 11 0.16 -7.84 -7.79
C TRP A 11 -0.15 -7.23 -9.16
N ASP A 12 -0.53 -5.96 -9.14
CA ASP A 12 -0.96 -5.18 -10.32
C ASP A 12 0.16 -4.29 -10.90
N LYS A 13 1.38 -4.41 -10.41
CA LYS A 13 2.49 -3.53 -10.82
C LYS A 13 3.10 -3.96 -12.14
N THR A 14 3.56 -2.98 -12.91
CA THR A 14 4.22 -3.17 -14.21
C THR A 14 5.64 -3.78 -14.11
N PHE A 15 6.10 -4.07 -12.90
CA PHE A 15 7.42 -4.63 -12.59
C PHE A 15 7.28 -5.85 -11.67
N PRO A 16 8.25 -6.79 -11.67
CA PRO A 16 8.19 -7.97 -10.82
C PRO A 16 8.38 -7.64 -9.33
N GLN A 17 7.77 -8.44 -8.46
CA GLN A 17 7.95 -8.31 -7.02
C GLN A 17 9.38 -8.72 -6.61
N ASN A 18 9.97 -7.97 -5.66
CA ASN A 18 11.32 -8.24 -5.15
C ASN A 18 11.24 -9.00 -3.82
N ALA A 19 11.86 -10.19 -3.75
CA ALA A 19 11.85 -11.02 -2.55
C ALA A 19 12.64 -10.44 -1.35
N ALA A 20 13.55 -9.49 -1.57
CA ALA A 20 14.33 -8.83 -0.52
C ALA A 20 13.55 -7.72 0.23
N VAL A 21 12.34 -7.41 -0.23
CA VAL A 21 11.50 -6.31 0.25
C VAL A 21 10.13 -6.87 0.66
N ASP A 22 9.66 -6.49 1.84
CA ASP A 22 8.27 -6.68 2.24
C ASP A 22 7.40 -5.60 1.59
N HIS A 23 6.31 -6.04 0.95
CA HIS A 23 5.33 -5.17 0.31
C HIS A 23 3.97 -5.32 1.00
N CYS A 24 3.34 -4.20 1.35
CA CYS A 24 1.96 -4.17 1.81
C CYS A 24 1.23 -2.90 1.36
N LYS A 25 -0.10 -2.98 1.27
CA LYS A 25 -0.95 -1.80 1.02
C LYS A 25 -1.36 -1.18 2.35
N VAL A 26 -1.29 0.14 2.43
CA VAL A 26 -1.64 0.92 3.64
C VAL A 26 -2.62 2.03 3.29
N THR A 27 -3.43 2.43 4.27
CA THR A 27 -4.23 3.65 4.18
C THR A 27 -3.88 4.61 5.32
N PHE A 28 -4.00 5.91 5.05
CA PHE A 28 -3.77 6.95 6.05
C PHE A 28 -4.57 8.20 5.70
N HIS A 29 -4.88 9.01 6.70
CA HIS A 29 -5.57 10.28 6.52
C HIS A 29 -4.54 11.41 6.39
N ASN A 30 -4.72 12.29 5.39
CA ASN A 30 -3.95 13.53 5.32
C ASN A 30 -4.53 14.60 6.28
N ARG A 31 -3.88 15.77 6.36
CA ARG A 31 -4.34 16.89 7.22
C ARG A 31 -5.77 17.36 6.92
N PHE A 32 -6.27 17.11 5.72
CA PHE A 32 -7.62 17.48 5.30
C PHE A 32 -8.66 16.39 5.63
N GLY A 33 -8.26 15.29 6.27
CA GLY A 33 -9.15 14.17 6.59
C GLY A 33 -9.48 13.29 5.38
N ILE A 34 -8.73 13.40 4.28
CA ILE A 34 -8.89 12.53 3.11
C ILE A 34 -8.10 11.24 3.35
N GLU A 35 -8.77 10.10 3.24
CA GLU A 35 -8.12 8.79 3.26
C GLU A 35 -7.41 8.52 1.93
N LEU A 36 -6.12 8.22 1.99
CA LEU A 36 -5.27 7.91 0.85
C LEU A 36 -4.78 6.46 0.98
N ALA A 37 -4.67 5.76 -0.15
CA ALA A 37 -4.06 4.44 -0.23
C ALA A 37 -2.64 4.52 -0.84
N ALA A 38 -1.72 3.71 -0.34
CA ALA A 38 -0.35 3.62 -0.83
C ALA A 38 0.20 2.19 -0.74
N ASP A 39 1.20 1.88 -1.57
CA ASP A 39 2.03 0.68 -1.46
C ASP A 39 3.30 1.01 -0.64
N LEU A 40 3.52 0.28 0.45
CA LEU A 40 4.65 0.41 1.35
C LEU A 40 5.67 -0.71 1.08
N TYR A 41 6.93 -0.32 0.93
CA TYR A 41 8.05 -1.20 0.65
C TYR A 41 9.08 -1.10 1.78
N LYS A 42 9.37 -2.21 2.46
CA LYS A 42 10.33 -2.26 3.57
C LYS A 42 11.43 -3.28 3.29
N PRO A 43 12.72 -2.95 3.42
CA PRO A 43 13.77 -3.96 3.34
C PRO A 43 13.61 -4.99 4.47
N LYS A 44 13.78 -6.29 4.16
CA LYS A 44 13.65 -7.36 5.16
C LYS A 44 14.77 -7.40 6.20
N ASN A 45 15.94 -6.87 5.86
CA ASN A 45 17.17 -7.01 6.64
C ASN A 45 17.85 -5.65 6.93
N ALA A 46 17.07 -4.60 7.17
CA ALA A 46 17.59 -3.27 7.52
C ALA A 46 17.67 -3.05 9.04
#